data_AF-A0A096LVX3-F1
#
_entry.id   AF-A0A096LVX3-F1
#
_cell.length_a   1.000
_cell.length_b   1.000
_cell.length_c   1.000
_cell.angle_alpha   90.00
_cell.angle_beta   90.00
_cell.angle_gamma   90.00
#
_symmetry.space_group_name_H-M   'P 1'
#
loop_
_entity.id
_entity.type
_entity.pdbx_description
1 polymer ?
#
loop_
_entity_poly.entity_id
_entity_poly.type
_entity_poly.pdbx_seq_one_letter_code
_entity_poly.pdbx_strand_id
1 'polypeptide(L)'
;MDIDNIIEQYFRSGFTNLEILRVLEETHNVKLSLRTLERRLQKKRLWRRKNKTDVAEVASFIEEQLQGSGRQHGYRWMHQKCWMAGIVTDRETVRLLMRLLDPNGVDLRAQNRLRRRLYVSQVPNYVWHIEEND
;
A
#
# COMPACT_ATOMS: atom_id res chain seq x y z
N MET A 1 -2.47 12.11 33.70
CA MET A 1 -2.87 12.01 32.28
C MET A 1 -3.88 10.89 32.16
N ASP A 2 -4.94 11.06 31.36
CA ASP A 2 -5.94 10.01 31.14
C ASP A 2 -5.32 8.85 30.34
N ILE A 3 -5.43 7.62 30.84
CA ILE A 3 -4.89 6.40 30.22
C ILE A 3 -5.45 6.26 28.79
N ASP A 4 -6.69 6.67 28.58
CA ASP A 4 -7.33 6.58 27.27
C ASP A 4 -6.72 7.55 26.25
N ASN A 5 -6.14 8.69 26.68
CA ASN A 5 -5.42 9.61 25.79
C ASN A 5 -4.05 9.07 25.42
N ILE A 6 -3.37 8.40 26.35
CA ILE A 6 -2.07 7.73 26.10
C ILE A 6 -2.25 6.58 25.10
N ILE A 7 -3.28 5.75 25.30
CA ILE A 7 -3.64 4.67 24.36
C ILE A 7 -3.90 5.22 22.95
N GLU A 8 -4.62 6.34 22.86
CA GLU A 8 -4.93 6.98 21.58
C GLU A 8 -3.68 7.54 20.90
N GLN A 9 -2.76 8.15 21.65
CA GLN A 9 -1.49 8.64 21.12
C GLN A 9 -0.67 7.48 20.53
N TYR A 10 -0.46 6.39 21.28
CA TYR A 10 0.27 5.23 20.76
C TYR A 10 -0.43 4.57 19.58
N PHE A 11 -1.77 4.52 19.59
CA PHE A 11 -2.53 4.01 18.45
C PHE A 11 -2.30 4.85 17.18
N ARG A 12 -2.32 6.18 17.30
CA ARG A 12 -2.07 7.11 16.18
C ARG A 12 -0.62 7.08 15.69
N SER A 13 0.35 6.80 16.57
CA SER A 13 1.76 6.59 16.23
C SER A 13 2.03 5.26 15.50
N GLY A 14 1.02 4.43 15.27
CA GLY A 14 1.12 3.21 14.45
C GLY A 14 1.51 1.94 15.20
N PHE A 15 1.64 1.99 16.53
CA PHE A 15 1.98 0.82 17.35
C PHE A 15 0.92 -0.28 17.21
N THR A 16 1.34 -1.55 17.23
CA THR A 16 0.47 -2.73 17.27
C THR A 16 -0.20 -2.88 18.64
N ASN A 17 -1.28 -3.69 18.75
CA ASN A 17 -1.97 -3.84 20.04
C ASN A 17 -1.04 -4.44 21.11
N LEU A 18 -0.15 -5.35 20.70
CA LEU A 18 0.83 -5.97 21.58
C LEU A 18 1.90 -4.96 22.02
N GLU A 19 2.38 -4.11 21.11
CA GLU A 19 3.30 -3.03 21.45
C GLU A 19 2.67 -2.02 22.40
N ILE A 20 1.42 -1.61 22.16
CA ILE A 20 0.70 -0.69 23.06
C ILE A 20 0.61 -1.29 24.47
N LEU A 21 0.29 -2.58 24.60
CA LEU A 21 0.27 -3.25 25.91
C LEU A 21 1.64 -3.24 26.58
N ARG A 22 2.69 -3.56 25.84
CA ARG A 22 4.07 -3.62 26.35
C ARG A 22 4.55 -2.25 26.82
N VAL A 23 4.33 -1.20 26.01
CA VAL A 23 4.71 0.17 26.37
C VAL A 23 3.91 0.67 27.57
N LEU A 24 2.63 0.32 27.69
CA LEU A 24 1.82 0.67 28.87
C LEU A 24 2.32 0.00 30.16
N GLU A 25 2.77 -1.24 30.07
CA GLU A 25 3.35 -1.96 31.21
C GLU A 25 4.73 -1.38 31.58
N GLU A 26 5.60 -1.13 30.60
CA GLU A 26 6.98 -0.67 30.83
C GLU A 26 7.07 0.81 31.26
N THR A 27 6.27 1.71 30.66
CA THR A 27 6.42 3.16 30.87
C THR A 27 5.39 3.76 31.83
N HIS A 28 4.18 3.20 31.89
CA HIS A 28 3.09 3.72 32.72
C HIS A 28 2.72 2.79 33.88
N ASN A 29 3.36 1.62 33.99
CA ASN A 29 3.07 0.57 34.98
C ASN A 29 1.58 0.16 34.99
N VAL A 30 0.93 0.20 33.82
CA VAL A 30 -0.49 -0.15 33.65
C VAL A 30 -0.61 -1.49 32.94
N LYS A 31 -1.05 -2.52 33.69
CA LYS A 31 -1.31 -3.84 33.14
C LYS A 31 -2.72 -3.95 32.59
N LEU A 32 -2.87 -4.16 31.28
CA LEU A 32 -4.15 -4.35 30.60
C LEU A 32 -4.18 -5.68 29.87
N SER A 33 -5.36 -6.29 29.79
CA SER A 33 -5.57 -7.41 28.87
C SER A 33 -5.84 -6.89 27.46
N LEU A 34 -5.45 -7.67 26.44
CA LEU A 34 -5.73 -7.38 25.03
C LEU A 34 -7.20 -7.02 24.78
N ARG A 35 -8.12 -7.82 25.36
CA ARG A 35 -9.57 -7.58 25.25
C ARG A 35 -9.99 -6.22 25.81
N THR A 36 -9.34 -5.76 26.88
CA THR A 36 -9.66 -4.46 27.50
C THR A 36 -9.16 -3.32 26.62
N LEU A 37 -7.96 -3.46 26.05
CA LEU A 37 -7.40 -2.51 25.10
C LEU A 37 -8.30 -2.41 23.85
N GLU A 38 -8.68 -3.54 23.26
CA GLU A 38 -9.57 -3.59 22.09
C GLU A 38 -10.93 -2.95 22.36
N ARG A 39 -11.52 -3.21 23.53
CA ARG A 39 -12.80 -2.58 23.92
C ARG A 39 -12.67 -1.06 24.05
N ARG A 40 -11.58 -0.56 24.62
CA ARG A 40 -11.29 0.89 24.73
C ARG A 40 -11.10 1.53 23.36
N LEU A 41 -10.31 0.90 22.49
CA LEU A 41 -10.11 1.33 21.11
C LEU A 41 -11.44 1.36 20.34
N GLN A 42 -12.27 0.33 20.49
CA GLN A 42 -13.60 0.27 19.87
C GLN A 42 -14.53 1.38 20.37
N LYS A 43 -14.55 1.66 21.69
CA LYS A 43 -15.34 2.75 22.27
C LYS A 43 -14.92 4.11 21.71
N LYS A 44 -13.62 4.31 21.47
CA LYS A 44 -13.07 5.51 20.82
C LYS A 44 -13.15 5.49 19.28
N ARG A 45 -13.75 4.45 18.67
CA ARG A 45 -13.81 4.25 17.20
C ARG A 45 -12.42 4.22 16.54
N LEU A 46 -11.39 3.86 17.30
CA LEU A 46 -10.02 3.70 16.85
C LEU A 46 -9.85 2.29 16.28
N TRP A 47 -9.97 2.18 14.97
CA TRP A 47 -9.89 0.91 14.28
C TRP A 47 -8.74 0.91 13.29
N ARG A 48 -7.86 -0.10 13.36
CA ARG A 48 -6.84 -0.26 12.34
C ARG A 48 -7.52 -0.58 11.01
N ARG A 49 -7.11 0.09 9.94
CA ARG A 49 -7.59 -0.13 8.55
C ARG A 49 -9.03 0.32 8.25
N LYS A 50 -9.69 1.13 9.10
CA LYS A 50 -10.98 1.74 8.76
C LYS A 50 -10.91 3.21 8.33
N ASN A 51 -9.82 3.91 8.62
CA ASN A 51 -9.55 5.23 8.05
C ASN A 51 -8.97 5.04 6.66
N LYS A 52 -9.82 4.63 5.71
CA LYS A 52 -9.40 4.52 4.31
C LYS A 52 -9.07 5.92 3.82
N THR A 53 -7.97 6.05 3.12
CA THR A 53 -7.65 7.26 2.37
C THR A 53 -8.77 7.54 1.38
N ASP A 54 -8.99 8.81 1.08
CA ASP A 54 -10.04 9.20 0.15
C ASP A 54 -9.80 8.54 -1.22
N VAL A 55 -10.88 8.15 -1.89
CA VAL A 55 -10.78 7.40 -3.15
C VAL A 55 -10.11 8.25 -4.22
N ALA A 56 -10.31 9.57 -4.22
CA ALA A 56 -9.66 10.46 -5.16
C ALA A 56 -8.14 10.50 -4.96
N GLU A 57 -7.66 10.54 -3.71
CA GLU A 57 -6.23 10.49 -3.40
C GLU A 57 -5.58 9.17 -3.85
N VAL A 58 -6.27 8.04 -3.62
CA VAL A 58 -5.83 6.72 -4.11
C VAL A 58 -5.77 6.70 -5.63
N ALA A 59 -6.76 7.27 -6.32
CA ALA A 59 -6.81 7.33 -7.77
C ALA A 59 -5.65 8.16 -8.35
N SER A 60 -5.40 9.35 -7.80
CA SER A 60 -4.29 10.22 -8.20
C SER A 60 -2.94 9.52 -8.05
N PHE A 61 -2.72 8.83 -6.93
CA PHE A 61 -1.50 8.06 -6.73
C PHE A 61 -1.34 6.93 -7.77
N ILE A 62 -2.40 6.18 -8.05
CA ILE A 62 -2.36 5.11 -9.05
C ILE A 62 -2.07 5.68 -10.44
N GLU A 63 -2.71 6.79 -10.81
CA GLU A 63 -2.50 7.47 -12.10
C GLU A 63 -1.04 7.89 -12.27
N GLU A 64 -0.43 8.51 -11.25
CA GLU A 64 0.99 8.86 -11.26
C GLU A 64 1.88 7.63 -11.44
N GLN A 65 1.60 6.54 -10.70
CA GLN A 65 2.36 5.30 -10.84
C GLN A 65 2.26 4.70 -12.25
N LEU A 66 1.10 4.79 -12.89
CA LEU A 66 0.88 4.27 -14.24
C LEU A 66 1.70 5.02 -15.31
N GLN A 67 2.11 6.26 -15.09
CA GLN A 67 3.01 6.98 -16.00
C GLN A 67 4.43 6.39 -16.04
N GLY A 68 4.85 5.72 -14.96
CA GLY A 68 6.19 5.17 -14.80
C GLY A 68 6.28 3.65 -15.00
N SER A 69 7.06 3.00 -14.13
CA SER A 69 7.18 1.55 -14.08
C SER A 69 5.88 0.88 -13.56
N GLY A 70 5.02 1.63 -12.85
CA GLY A 70 3.75 1.16 -12.28
C GLY A 70 2.84 0.45 -13.29
N ARG A 71 2.85 0.85 -14.56
CA ARG A 71 2.07 0.22 -15.64
C ARG A 71 2.33 -1.26 -15.88
N GLN A 72 3.47 -1.80 -15.46
CA GLN A 72 3.76 -3.23 -15.61
C GLN A 72 3.25 -4.06 -14.43
N HIS A 73 2.83 -3.40 -13.35
CA HIS A 73 2.50 -4.06 -12.11
C HIS A 73 1.01 -4.37 -12.03
N GLY A 74 0.68 -5.56 -11.51
CA GLY A 74 -0.69 -5.93 -11.22
C GLY A 74 -1.23 -5.24 -9.97
N TYR A 75 -2.55 -5.29 -9.76
CA TYR A 75 -3.23 -4.64 -8.64
C TYR A 75 -2.72 -5.08 -7.26
N ARG A 76 -2.23 -6.32 -7.13
CA ARG A 76 -1.65 -6.81 -5.86
C ARG A 76 -0.38 -6.04 -5.48
N TRP A 77 0.47 -5.77 -6.47
CA TRP A 77 1.70 -5.01 -6.24
C TRP A 77 1.42 -3.52 -6.15
N MET A 78 0.45 -3.01 -6.92
CA MET A 78 -0.03 -1.63 -6.77
C MET A 78 -0.61 -1.37 -5.37
N HIS A 79 -1.34 -2.33 -4.79
CA HIS A 79 -1.82 -2.26 -3.41
C HIS A 79 -0.67 -2.20 -2.40
N GLN A 80 0.39 -2.98 -2.61
CA GLN A 80 1.60 -2.92 -1.79
C GLN A 80 2.29 -1.55 -1.90
N LYS A 81 2.34 -0.96 -3.09
CA LYS A 81 2.86 0.41 -3.30
C LYS A 81 2.04 1.46 -2.55
N CYS A 82 0.72 1.36 -2.60
CA CYS A 82 -0.16 2.23 -1.82
C CYS A 82 0.21 2.13 -0.34
N TRP A 83 0.34 0.91 0.19
CA TRP A 83 0.72 0.70 1.59
C TRP A 83 2.11 1.28 1.94
N MET A 84 3.11 1.10 1.07
CA MET A 84 4.44 1.66 1.24
C MET A 84 4.44 3.20 1.21
N ALA A 85 3.51 3.81 0.47
CA ALA A 85 3.29 5.25 0.43
C ALA A 85 2.42 5.76 1.60
N GLY A 86 2.03 4.91 2.54
CA GLY A 86 1.15 5.28 3.66
C GLY A 86 -0.34 5.34 3.31
N ILE A 87 -0.72 4.95 2.09
CA ILE A 87 -2.10 4.98 1.59
C ILE A 87 -2.83 3.71 2.06
N VAL A 88 -3.88 3.91 2.86
CA VAL A 88 -4.70 2.84 3.42
C VAL A 88 -5.91 2.59 2.53
N THR A 89 -5.83 1.56 1.69
CA THR A 89 -6.91 1.19 0.76
C THR A 89 -7.11 -0.32 0.69
N ASP A 90 -8.28 -0.75 0.18
CA ASP A 90 -8.56 -2.15 -0.05
C ASP A 90 -7.97 -2.60 -1.40
N ARG A 91 -7.61 -3.88 -1.47
CA ARG A 91 -7.18 -4.49 -2.75
C ARG A 91 -8.23 -4.37 -3.84
N GLU A 92 -9.50 -4.42 -3.44
CA GLU A 92 -10.63 -4.31 -4.35
C GLU A 92 -10.73 -2.93 -4.97
N THR A 93 -10.63 -1.88 -4.15
CA THR A 93 -10.63 -0.50 -4.61
C THR A 93 -9.50 -0.25 -5.59
N VAL A 94 -8.29 -0.74 -5.30
CA VAL A 94 -7.15 -0.63 -6.23
C VAL A 94 -7.42 -1.36 -7.55
N ARG A 95 -7.99 -2.57 -7.50
CA ARG A 95 -8.34 -3.35 -8.69
C ARG A 95 -9.34 -2.62 -9.58
N LEU A 96 -10.40 -2.06 -8.98
CA LEU A 96 -11.43 -1.30 -9.68
C LEU A 96 -10.86 -0.01 -10.28
N LEU A 97 -10.09 0.76 -9.51
CA LEU A 97 -9.43 1.99 -9.98
C LEU A 97 -8.47 1.71 -11.12
N MET A 98 -7.65 0.66 -11.05
CA MET A 98 -6.77 0.29 -12.16
C MET A 98 -7.53 -0.09 -13.43
N ARG A 99 -8.68 -0.78 -13.31
CA ARG A 99 -9.52 -1.10 -14.47
C ARG A 99 -10.17 0.15 -15.05
N LEU A 100 -10.53 1.11 -14.22
CA LEU A 100 -11.11 2.39 -14.63
C LEU A 100 -10.08 3.28 -15.34
N LEU A 101 -8.85 3.36 -14.81
CA LEU A 101 -7.79 4.23 -15.31
C LEU A 101 -7.04 3.65 -16.53
N ASP A 102 -6.79 2.33 -16.54
CA ASP A 102 -6.01 1.66 -17.60
C ASP A 102 -6.61 0.27 -17.93
N PRO A 103 -7.81 0.22 -18.55
CA PRO A 103 -8.47 -1.04 -18.89
C PRO A 103 -7.63 -1.90 -19.83
N ASN A 104 -7.03 -1.27 -20.85
CA ASN A 104 -6.17 -1.91 -21.84
C ASN A 104 -4.94 -2.54 -21.20
N GLY A 105 -4.25 -1.82 -20.29
CA GLY A 105 -3.11 -2.39 -19.60
C GLY A 105 -3.50 -3.50 -18.63
N VAL A 106 -4.70 -3.47 -18.03
CA VAL A 106 -5.20 -4.61 -17.25
C VAL A 106 -5.37 -5.84 -18.13
N ASP A 107 -5.98 -5.69 -19.31
CA ASP A 107 -6.15 -6.80 -20.26
C ASP A 107 -4.81 -7.34 -20.75
N LEU A 108 -3.85 -6.47 -21.07
CA LEU A 108 -2.51 -6.88 -21.47
C LEU A 108 -1.78 -7.66 -20.36
N ARG A 109 -1.91 -7.23 -19.10
CA ARG A 109 -1.33 -7.95 -17.95
C ARG A 109 -2.02 -9.30 -17.73
N ALA A 110 -3.32 -9.39 -17.96
CA ALA A 110 -4.08 -10.64 -17.84
C ALA A 110 -3.63 -11.70 -18.86
N GLN A 111 -3.07 -11.29 -20.00
CA GLN A 111 -2.50 -12.21 -20.99
C GLN A 111 -1.21 -12.89 -20.52
N ASN A 112 -0.63 -12.49 -19.38
CA ASN A 112 0.64 -13.00 -18.84
C ASN A 112 1.81 -12.89 -19.85
N ARG A 113 1.82 -11.83 -20.66
CA ARG A 113 2.88 -11.55 -21.63
C ARG A 113 3.63 -10.29 -21.24
N LEU A 114 4.96 -10.35 -21.29
CA LEU A 114 5.80 -9.18 -21.10
C LEU A 114 5.59 -8.20 -22.25
N ARG A 115 5.42 -6.91 -21.94
CA ARG A 115 5.46 -5.84 -22.94
C ARG A 115 6.88 -5.77 -23.50
N ARG A 116 7.02 -6.01 -24.80
CA ARG A 116 8.29 -5.81 -25.53
C ARG A 116 8.67 -4.33 -25.45
N ARG A 117 9.91 -4.05 -25.05
CA ARG A 117 10.49 -2.70 -25.12
C ARG A 117 10.71 -2.35 -26.60
N LEU A 118 10.33 -1.15 -27.00
CA LEU A 118 10.67 -0.64 -28.33
C LEU A 118 12.08 -0.07 -28.25
N TYR A 119 13.02 -0.71 -28.93
CA TYR A 119 14.37 -0.17 -29.10
C TYR A 119 14.37 0.60 -30.42
N VAL A 120 14.47 1.92 -30.34
CA VAL A 120 14.62 2.78 -31.52
C VAL A 120 16.10 3.12 -31.64
N SER A 121 16.75 2.63 -32.70
CA SER A 121 18.10 3.05 -33.07
C SER A 121 18.01 4.28 -33.98
N GLN A 122 18.92 5.24 -33.80
CA GLN A 122 18.89 6.47 -34.61
C GLN A 122 19.26 6.22 -36.08
N VAL A 123 20.09 5.21 -36.34
CA VAL A 123 20.58 4.85 -37.68
C VAL A 123 20.84 3.33 -37.78
N PRO A 124 20.95 2.76 -38.99
CA PRO A 124 21.44 1.40 -39.18
C PRO A 124 22.79 1.20 -38.46
N ASN A 125 22.99 0.05 -37.82
CA ASN A 125 24.21 -0.33 -37.07
C ASN A 125 24.57 0.52 -35.84
N TYR A 126 23.64 1.30 -35.27
CA TYR A 126 23.91 2.15 -34.08
C TYR A 126 24.11 1.36 -32.78
N VAL A 127 23.53 0.15 -32.65
CA VAL A 127 23.65 -0.70 -31.45
C VAL A 127 23.98 -2.12 -31.90
N TRP A 128 25.05 -2.67 -31.35
CA TRP A 128 25.41 -4.09 -31.49
C TRP A 128 25.19 -4.78 -30.16
N HIS A 129 24.42 -5.87 -30.17
CA HIS A 129 24.24 -6.74 -29.00
C HIS A 129 24.89 -8.08 -29.35
N ILE A 130 25.86 -8.51 -28.54
CA ILE A 130 26.46 -9.84 -28.64
C ILE A 130 25.80 -10.66 -27.52
N GLU A 131 25.08 -11.71 -27.90
CA GLU A 131 24.51 -12.68 -26.96
C GLU A 131 25.32 -13.96 -27.10
N GLU A 132 26.10 -14.27 -26.07
CA GLU A 132 26.83 -15.55 -25.96
C GLU A 132 25.86 -16.58 -25.37
N ASN A 133 25.75 -17.73 -26.02
CA ASN A 133 25.04 -18.89 -25.50
C ASN A 133 26.09 -19.91 -25.05
N ASP A 134 25.97 -20.39 -23.82
CA ASP A 134 26.72 -21.54 -23.30
C ASP A 134 26.34 -22.85 -24.02
#